data_AF-A0A0G1CK28-F1
#
_entry.id   AF-A0A0G1CK28-F1
#
_cell.length_a   1.000
_cell.length_b   1.000
_cell.length_c   1.000
_cell.angle_alpha   90.00
_cell.angle_beta   90.00
_cell.angle_gamma   90.00
#
_symmetry.space_group_name_H-M   'P 1'
#
loop_
_entity.id
_entity.type
_entity.pdbx_description
1 polymer ?
#
loop_
_entity_poly.entity_id
_entity_poly.type
_entity_poly.pdbx_seq_one_letter_code
_entity_poly.pdbx_strand_id
1 'polypeptide(L)'
;VLKSECQNKKIISESADPRLIDEIHNAGLNIHAVEKFQGSINAGLTKMKEYNLKITKRSTNIKKEVDNYVYDQDRDGKYLNQPVDEFNHAIDGGRYVILEEVIGKNRKKTNLSSLIGRI
;
A
#
# COMPACT_ATOMS: atom_id res chain seq x y z
N VAL A 1 2.77 3.96 23.13
CA VAL A 1 1.98 4.63 22.07
C VAL A 1 1.82 3.76 20.84
N LEU A 2 2.88 3.44 20.06
CA LEU A 2 2.71 2.63 18.84
C LEU A 2 2.19 1.21 19.10
N LYS A 3 2.72 0.51 20.11
CA LYS A 3 2.24 -0.85 20.46
C LYS A 3 0.76 -0.90 20.83
N SER A 4 0.27 0.10 21.56
CA SER A 4 -1.15 0.18 21.96
C SER A 4 -2.07 0.52 20.79
N GLU A 5 -1.64 1.39 19.88
CA GLU A 5 -2.41 1.80 18.70
C GLU A 5 -2.45 0.73 17.59
N CYS A 6 -1.39 -0.07 17.50
CA CYS A 6 -1.22 -1.12 16.50
C CYS A 6 -1.52 -2.52 17.02
N GLN A 7 -2.00 -2.64 18.27
CA GLN A 7 -2.35 -3.92 18.85
C GLN A 7 -3.41 -4.61 17.98
N ASN A 8 -3.11 -5.83 17.51
CA ASN A 8 -3.92 -6.63 16.57
C ASN A 8 -4.05 -6.09 15.14
N LYS A 9 -3.25 -5.09 14.73
CA LYS A 9 -3.22 -4.61 13.34
C LYS A 9 -2.03 -5.21 12.61
N LYS A 10 -2.26 -5.65 11.37
CA LYS A 10 -1.19 -5.97 10.43
C LYS A 10 -0.62 -4.66 9.88
N ILE A 11 0.70 -4.52 9.91
CA ILE A 11 1.43 -3.38 9.36
C ILE A 11 2.14 -3.87 8.11
N ILE A 12 1.93 -3.19 6.98
CA ILE A 12 2.69 -3.42 5.76
C ILE A 12 3.72 -2.32 5.64
N SER A 13 4.99 -2.72 5.62
CA SER A 13 6.14 -1.83 5.51
C SER A 13 6.68 -1.82 4.10
N GLU A 14 7.44 -0.78 3.79
CA GLU A 14 8.43 -0.82 2.72
C GLU A 14 9.42 -2.00 2.94
N SER A 15 10.11 -2.44 1.88
CA SER A 15 10.93 -3.67 1.87
C SER A 15 12.40 -3.46 1.50
N ALA A 16 12.88 -2.22 1.50
CA ALA A 16 14.25 -1.84 1.18
C ALA A 16 15.24 -2.14 2.31
N ASP A 17 14.85 -1.97 3.59
CA ASP A 17 15.69 -2.37 4.72
C ASP A 17 15.03 -3.46 5.58
N PRO A 18 15.30 -4.75 5.30
CA PRO A 18 14.72 -5.86 6.06
C PRO A 18 15.11 -5.85 7.55
N ARG A 19 16.25 -5.24 7.92
CA ARG A 19 16.71 -5.21 9.31
C ARG A 19 15.79 -4.38 10.19
N LEU A 20 15.31 -3.25 9.67
CA LEU A 20 14.37 -2.37 10.40
C LEU A 20 13.03 -3.08 10.64
N ILE A 21 12.59 -3.89 9.69
CA ILE A 21 11.37 -4.70 9.80
C ILE A 21 11.55 -5.74 10.92
N ASP A 22 12.68 -6.43 10.95
CA ASP A 22 13.00 -7.40 12.00
C ASP A 22 13.07 -6.74 13.38
N GLU A 23 13.67 -5.55 13.49
CA GLU A 23 13.71 -4.78 14.75
C GLU A 23 12.30 -4.43 15.25
N ILE A 24 11.44 -3.93 14.37
CA ILE A 24 10.05 -3.57 14.70
C ILE A 24 9.23 -4.83 15.04
N HIS A 25 9.45 -5.91 14.32
CA HIS A 25 8.82 -7.21 14.59
C HIS A 25 9.24 -7.76 15.96
N ASN A 26 10.53 -7.73 16.27
CA ASN A 26 11.08 -8.14 17.57
C ASN A 26 10.60 -7.24 18.71
N ALA A 27 10.24 -5.99 18.42
CA ALA A 27 9.55 -5.12 19.36
C ALA A 27 8.07 -5.54 19.60
N GLY A 28 7.57 -6.59 18.96
CA GLY A 28 6.24 -7.16 19.20
C GLY A 28 5.13 -6.52 18.35
N LEU A 29 5.48 -5.94 17.20
CA LEU A 29 4.52 -5.42 16.23
C LEU A 29 4.36 -6.40 15.05
N ASN A 30 3.14 -6.63 14.61
CA ASN A 30 2.83 -7.51 13.47
C ASN A 30 3.12 -6.79 12.14
N ILE A 31 4.40 -6.62 11.82
CA ILE A 31 4.89 -5.93 10.63
C ILE A 31 5.39 -6.92 9.57
N HIS A 32 5.12 -6.62 8.30
CA HIS A 32 5.56 -7.42 7.16
C HIS A 32 6.06 -6.52 6.03
N ALA A 33 7.09 -6.97 5.33
CA ALA A 33 7.61 -6.31 4.14
C ALA A 33 6.65 -6.49 2.96
N VAL A 34 6.46 -5.45 2.14
CA VAL A 34 5.72 -5.53 0.87
C VAL A 34 6.53 -6.25 -0.23
N GLU A 35 5.89 -7.18 -0.95
CA GLU A 35 6.42 -7.84 -2.15
C GLU A 35 6.27 -6.90 -3.36
N LYS A 36 7.34 -6.15 -3.66
CA LYS A 36 7.40 -5.29 -4.87
C LYS A 36 7.84 -6.14 -6.07
N PHE A 37 7.29 -5.82 -7.23
CA PHE A 37 7.68 -6.38 -8.53
C PHE A 37 7.78 -5.27 -9.59
N GLN A 38 8.37 -5.58 -10.74
CA GLN A 38 8.47 -4.62 -11.85
C GLN A 38 7.06 -4.16 -12.27
N GLY A 39 6.82 -2.84 -12.25
CA GLY A 39 5.51 -2.26 -12.54
C GLY A 39 4.51 -2.25 -11.37
N SER A 40 4.92 -2.71 -10.17
CA SER A 40 4.06 -2.69 -8.96
C SER A 40 3.60 -1.29 -8.54
N ILE A 41 4.35 -0.23 -8.89
CA ILE A 41 3.92 1.16 -8.69
C ILE A 41 2.62 1.42 -9.47
N ASN A 42 2.65 1.21 -10.79
CA ASN A 42 1.50 1.45 -11.65
C ASN A 42 0.34 0.49 -11.39
N ALA A 43 0.64 -0.78 -11.06
CA ALA A 43 -0.39 -1.74 -10.68
C ALA A 43 -1.14 -1.30 -9.41
N GLY A 44 -0.39 -0.90 -8.38
CA GLY A 44 -0.96 -0.41 -7.13
C GLY A 44 -1.75 0.88 -7.30
N LEU A 45 -1.20 1.87 -8.01
CA LEU A 45 -1.89 3.15 -8.27
C LEU A 45 -3.16 2.98 -9.11
N THR A 46 -3.12 2.16 -10.17
CA THR A 46 -4.30 1.84 -10.98
C THR A 46 -5.39 1.24 -10.09
N LYS A 47 -5.02 0.29 -9.24
CA LYS A 47 -5.98 -0.34 -8.33
C LYS A 47 -6.52 0.64 -7.28
N MET A 48 -5.68 1.52 -6.72
CA MET A 48 -6.11 2.58 -5.79
C MET A 48 -7.15 3.51 -6.41
N LYS A 49 -6.98 3.88 -7.69
CA LYS A 49 -7.89 4.77 -8.42
C LYS A 49 -9.29 4.19 -8.63
N GLU A 50 -9.48 2.88 -8.49
CA GLU A 50 -10.81 2.26 -8.52
C GLU A 50 -11.64 2.55 -7.25
N TYR A 51 -11.00 3.00 -6.17
CA TYR A 51 -11.66 3.27 -4.89
C TYR A 51 -11.92 4.76 -4.67
N ASN A 52 -12.95 5.06 -3.87
CA ASN A 52 -13.23 6.41 -3.41
C ASN A 52 -12.38 6.74 -2.18
N LEU A 53 -11.18 7.31 -2.39
CA LEU A 53 -10.26 7.65 -1.31
C LEU A 53 -10.87 8.71 -0.38
N LYS A 54 -11.02 8.37 0.91
CA LYS A 54 -11.51 9.28 1.96
C LYS A 54 -10.38 9.69 2.88
N ILE A 55 -10.09 11.00 2.93
CA ILE A 55 -9.04 11.58 3.78
C ILE A 55 -9.71 12.36 4.90
N THR A 56 -9.35 12.06 6.16
CA THR A 56 -9.91 12.77 7.31
C THR A 56 -9.28 14.17 7.45
N LYS A 57 -10.03 15.13 8.00
CA LYS A 57 -9.59 16.53 8.15
C LYS A 57 -8.26 16.69 8.91
N ARG A 58 -7.98 15.79 9.86
CA ARG A 58 -6.73 15.79 10.65
C ARG A 58 -5.50 15.26 9.90
N SER A 59 -5.69 14.62 8.75
CA SER A 59 -4.62 14.02 7.94
C SER A 59 -4.00 15.05 7.00
N THR A 60 -3.49 16.16 7.54
CA THR A 60 -3.00 17.31 6.76
C THR A 60 -1.86 16.95 5.82
N ASN A 61 -0.92 16.09 6.24
CA ASN A 61 0.19 15.64 5.40
C ASN A 61 -0.29 14.74 4.25
N ILE A 62 -1.22 13.83 4.51
CA ILE A 62 -1.80 12.95 3.48
C ILE A 62 -2.58 13.80 2.47
N LYS A 63 -3.37 14.77 2.95
CA LYS A 63 -4.09 15.72 2.10
C LYS A 63 -3.13 16.48 1.19
N LYS A 64 -2.03 17.02 1.75
CA LYS A 64 -0.99 17.72 0.98
C LYS A 64 -0.40 16.83 -0.10
N GLU A 65 -0.06 15.58 0.22
CA GLU A 65 0.51 14.67 -0.77
C GLU A 65 -0.48 14.35 -1.88
N VAL A 66 -1.72 14.01 -1.55
CA VAL A 66 -2.76 13.70 -2.55
C VAL A 66 -3.06 14.88 -3.46
N ASP A 67 -3.06 16.10 -2.94
CA ASP A 67 -3.31 17.31 -3.74
C ASP A 67 -2.15 17.64 -4.71
N ASN A 68 -0.93 17.17 -4.43
CA ASN A 68 0.29 17.49 -5.21
C ASN A 68 0.84 16.30 -6.00
N TYR A 69 0.24 15.11 -5.89
CA TYR A 69 0.73 13.92 -6.55
C TYR A 69 0.49 13.98 -8.06
N VAL A 70 1.58 13.99 -8.82
CA VAL A 70 1.55 14.18 -10.27
C VAL A 70 2.40 13.16 -11.01
N TYR A 71 2.09 12.96 -12.28
CA TYR A 71 2.90 12.17 -13.19
C TYR A 71 3.97 13.05 -13.82
N ASP A 72 5.14 12.46 -14.07
CA ASP A 72 6.27 13.12 -14.72
C ASP A 72 5.89 13.53 -16.16
N GLN A 73 6.55 14.55 -16.71
CA GLN A 73 6.28 15.06 -18.06
C GLN A 73 7.54 15.03 -18.92
N ASP A 74 7.37 14.74 -20.21
CA ASP A 74 8.44 14.96 -21.18
C ASP A 74 8.67 16.46 -21.46
N ARG A 75 9.67 16.76 -22.28
CA ARG A 75 10.02 18.15 -22.66
C ARG A 75 8.91 18.88 -23.40
N ASP A 76 7.98 18.15 -23.99
CA ASP A 76 6.82 18.70 -24.72
C ASP A 76 5.59 18.85 -23.80
N GLY A 77 5.73 18.56 -22.49
CA GLY A 77 4.67 18.65 -21.50
C GLY A 77 3.69 17.47 -21.49
N LYS A 78 4.02 16.34 -22.15
CA LYS A 78 3.16 15.15 -22.13
C LYS A 78 3.47 14.29 -20.92
N TYR A 79 2.42 13.87 -20.22
CA TYR A 79 2.56 12.97 -19.07
C TYR A 79 3.14 11.61 -19.47
N LEU A 80 4.15 11.19 -18.72
CA LEU A 80 4.77 9.87 -18.75
C LEU A 80 4.01 8.91 -17.82
N ASN A 81 4.21 7.59 -18.01
CA ASN A 81 3.64 6.57 -17.12
C ASN A 81 4.51 6.31 -15.88
N GLN A 82 5.05 7.38 -15.31
CA GLN A 82 5.91 7.38 -14.13
C GLN A 82 5.48 8.54 -13.23
N PRO A 83 5.15 8.30 -11.95
CA PRO A 83 4.91 9.39 -11.01
C PRO A 83 6.21 10.15 -10.71
N VAL A 84 6.10 11.44 -10.40
CA VAL A 84 7.21 12.21 -9.85
C VAL A 84 7.56 11.65 -8.46
N ASP A 85 8.85 11.53 -8.15
CA ASP A 85 9.34 11.04 -6.85
C ASP A 85 9.29 12.14 -5.77
N GLU A 86 8.15 12.82 -5.69
CA GLU A 86 7.85 13.84 -4.69
C GLU A 86 6.40 13.69 -4.23
N PHE A 87 6.11 14.08 -2.98
CA PHE A 87 4.77 14.01 -2.40
C PHE A 87 4.13 12.61 -2.45
N ASN A 88 4.94 11.56 -2.30
CA ASN A 88 4.52 10.17 -2.52
C ASN A 88 4.52 9.28 -1.27
N HIS A 89 5.01 9.71 -0.11
CA HIS A 89 5.29 8.82 1.03
C HIS A 89 4.05 8.09 1.57
N ALA A 90 2.96 8.82 1.86
CA ALA A 90 1.71 8.26 2.36
C ALA A 90 0.96 7.50 1.25
N ILE A 91 1.08 7.96 0.00
CA ILE A 91 0.50 7.27 -1.16
C ILE A 91 1.18 5.92 -1.35
N ASP A 92 2.50 5.86 -1.21
CA ASP A 92 3.27 4.63 -1.23
C ASP A 92 2.92 3.70 -0.06
N GLY A 93 2.75 4.25 1.15
CA GLY A 93 2.23 3.49 2.28
C GLY A 93 0.88 2.83 1.99
N GLY A 94 -0.08 3.59 1.42
CA GLY A 94 -1.37 3.06 0.99
C GLY A 94 -1.25 2.03 -0.14
N ARG A 95 -0.34 2.28 -1.09
CA ARG A 95 -0.05 1.39 -2.21
C ARG A 95 0.48 0.05 -1.75
N TYR A 96 1.33 0.01 -0.71
CA TYR A 96 1.84 -1.25 -0.15
C TYR A 96 0.72 -2.11 0.41
N VAL A 97 -0.27 -1.50 1.07
CA VAL A 97 -1.47 -2.21 1.55
C VAL A 97 -2.26 -2.78 0.38
N ILE A 98 -2.45 -2.01 -0.70
CA ILE A 98 -3.14 -2.50 -1.91
C ILE A 98 -2.39 -3.66 -2.56
N LEU A 99 -1.06 -3.58 -2.62
CA LEU A 99 -0.24 -4.64 -3.19
C LEU A 99 -0.36 -5.93 -2.39
N GLU A 100 -0.30 -5.89 -1.05
CA GLU A 100 -0.36 -7.08 -0.21
C GLU A 100 -1.76 -7.64 -0.03
N GLU A 101 -2.74 -6.78 0.25
CA GLU A 101 -4.06 -7.21 0.74
C GLU A 101 -5.12 -7.30 -0.37
N VAL A 102 -4.93 -6.59 -1.48
CA VAL A 102 -5.94 -6.51 -2.56
C VAL A 102 -5.48 -7.22 -3.83
N ILE A 103 -4.26 -6.93 -4.28
CA ILE A 103 -3.65 -7.52 -5.48
C ILE A 103 -2.93 -8.83 -5.13
N GLY A 104 -2.34 -8.90 -3.95
CA GLY A 104 -1.45 -9.96 -3.49
C GLY A 104 -2.05 -11.36 -3.62
N LYS A 105 -1.16 -12.34 -3.81
CA LYS A 105 -1.49 -13.75 -4.09
C LYS A 105 -2.20 -14.46 -2.93
N ASN A 106 -2.30 -13.84 -1.76
CA ASN A 106 -2.86 -14.42 -0.53
C ASN A 106 -4.39 -14.28 -0.42
N ARG A 107 -5.13 -14.49 -1.52
CA ARG A 107 -6.56 -14.81 -1.37
C ARG A 107 -6.63 -16.17 -0.67
N LYS A 108 -7.23 -16.23 0.53
CA LYS A 108 -7.63 -17.52 1.12
C LYS A 108 -8.37 -18.30 0.04
N LYS A 109 -7.84 -19.44 -0.39
CA LYS A 109 -8.55 -20.32 -1.33
C LYS A 109 -9.89 -20.64 -0.68
N THR A 110 -10.98 -20.13 -1.23
CA THR A 110 -12.32 -20.56 -0.83
C THR A 110 -12.38 -22.05 -1.13
N ASN A 111 -12.56 -22.88 -0.10
CA ASN A 111 -12.66 -24.30 -0.29
C ASN A 111 -14.00 -24.59 -0.98
N LEU A 112 -13.97 -24.80 -2.30
CA LEU A 112 -15.17 -25.00 -3.14
C LEU A 112 -16.03 -26.17 -2.63
N SER A 113 -15.44 -27.15 -1.95
CA SER A 113 -16.16 -28.27 -1.35
C SER A 113 -17.16 -27.83 -0.28
N SER A 114 -16.87 -26.76 0.46
CA SER A 114 -17.77 -26.21 1.49
C SER A 114 -19.03 -25.55 0.94
N LEU A 115 -19.01 -25.17 -0.35
CA LEU A 115 -20.15 -24.58 -1.06
C LEU A 115 -21.05 -25.66 -1.68
N ILE A 116 -20.46 -26.75 -2.15
CA ILE A 116 -21.15 -27.84 -2.87
C ILE A 116 -21.81 -28.82 -1.88
N GLY A 117 -21.25 -29.04 -0.69
CA GLY A 117 -21.81 -29.93 0.33
C GLY A 117 -23.04 -29.41 1.09
N ARG A 118 -23.68 -28.33 0.62
CA ARG A 118 -24.87 -27.71 1.22
C ARG A 118 -26.13 -27.80 0.34
N ILE A 119 -26.06 -28.55 -0.77
CA ILE A 119 -27.19 -28.92 -1.63
C ILE A 119 -27.48 -30.40 -1.38
#